data_AF-A0A3D0SES6-F1
#
_entry.id   AF-A0A3D0SES6-F1
#
_cell.length_a   1.000
_cell.length_b   1.000
_cell.length_c   1.000
_cell.angle_alpha   90.00
_cell.angle_beta   90.00
_cell.angle_gamma   90.00
#
_symmetry.space_group_name_H-M   'P 1'
#
loop_
_entity.id
_entity.type
_entity.pdbx_description
1 polymer ?
#
loop_
_entity_poly.entity_id
_entity_poly.type
_entity_poly.pdbx_seq_one_letter_code
_entity_poly.pdbx_strand_id
1 'polypeptide(L)' 'VDQLELVEHHMPLLRATAIEIFGRQPEEKVKSLTGREDIRRAVLAALQDHMLQETGAKVIKDIIFTK' A
#
# COMPACT_ATOMS: atom_id res chain seq x y z
N VAL A 1 18.29 9.28 -9.41
CA VAL A 1 17.52 9.13 -8.16
C VAL A 1 17.30 7.65 -7.97
N ASP A 2 17.86 7.09 -6.91
CA ASP A 2 17.64 5.70 -6.61
C ASP A 2 16.14 5.49 -6.27
N GLN A 3 15.53 4.42 -6.79
CA GLN A 3 14.11 4.17 -6.55
C GLN A 3 13.82 3.93 -5.06
N LEU A 4 14.84 3.50 -4.29
CA LEU A 4 14.75 3.32 -2.85
C LEU A 4 14.63 4.66 -2.12
N GLU A 5 15.49 5.63 -2.46
CA GLU A 5 15.49 6.97 -1.83
C GLU A 5 14.12 7.66 -1.99
N LEU A 6 13.49 7.48 -3.15
CA LEU A 6 12.17 8.01 -3.44
C LEU A 6 11.10 7.37 -2.55
N VAL A 7 11.11 6.03 -2.41
CA VAL A 7 10.17 5.32 -1.54
C VAL A 7 10.40 5.68 -0.07
N GLU A 8 11.65 5.81 0.36
CA GLU A 8 12.01 6.20 1.73
C GLU A 8 11.49 7.60 2.08
N HIS A 9 11.64 8.56 1.17
CA HIS A 9 11.13 9.92 1.34
C HIS A 9 9.60 9.95 1.51
N HIS A 10 8.88 9.12 0.75
CA HIS A 10 7.41 9.06 0.77
C HIS A 10 6.84 8.04 1.77
N MET A 11 7.65 7.37 2.59
CA MET A 11 7.15 6.43 3.61
C MET A 11 6.04 6.97 4.51
N PRO A 12 6.04 8.25 4.96
CA PRO A 12 4.95 8.79 5.76
C PRO A 12 3.60 8.71 5.05
N LEU A 13 3.55 9.05 3.76
CA LEU A 13 2.35 8.97 2.93
C LEU A 13 1.90 7.51 2.77
N LEU A 14 2.84 6.63 2.37
CA LEU A 14 2.55 5.22 2.15
C LEU A 14 1.99 4.54 3.40
N ARG A 15 2.57 4.86 4.55
CA ARG A 15 2.09 4.37 5.86
C ARG A 15 0.70 4.90 6.18
N ALA A 16 0.45 6.19 5.98
CA ALA A 16 -0.86 6.79 6.25
C ALA A 16 -1.95 6.14 5.39
N THR A 17 -1.71 5.98 4.08
CA THR A 17 -2.63 5.30 3.16
C THR A 17 -2.90 3.86 3.59
N ALA A 18 -1.86 3.10 3.96
CA ALA A 18 -2.05 1.73 4.42
C ALA A 18 -2.93 1.66 5.68
N ILE A 19 -2.62 2.47 6.71
CA ILE A 19 -3.41 2.52 7.96
C ILE A 19 -4.87 2.87 7.67
N GLU A 20 -5.11 3.85 6.80
CA GLU A 20 -6.46 4.28 6.45
C GLU A 20 -7.25 3.16 5.76
N ILE A 21 -6.64 2.45 4.82
CA ILE A 21 -7.28 1.33 4.12
C ILE A 21 -7.62 0.22 5.11
N PHE A 22 -6.67 -0.18 5.96
CA PHE A 22 -6.89 -1.21 6.98
C PHE A 22 -7.98 -0.81 7.98
N GLY A 23 -8.00 0.44 8.45
CA GLY A 23 -8.98 0.95 9.41
C GLY A 23 -10.41 0.96 8.88
N ARG A 24 -10.61 0.95 7.56
CA ARG A 24 -11.93 0.88 6.92
C ARG A 24 -12.40 -0.55 6.64
N GLN A 25 -11.56 -1.58 6.82
CA GLN A 25 -11.97 -2.95 6.51
C GLN A 25 -12.77 -3.57 7.67
N PRO A 26 -13.86 -4.29 7.37
CA PRO A 26 -14.58 -5.02 8.41
C PRO A 26 -13.76 -6.21 8.91
N GLU A 27 -13.95 -6.58 10.18
CA GLU A 27 -13.18 -7.63 10.85
C GLU A 27 -13.21 -8.96 10.09
N GLU A 28 -14.38 -9.35 9.58
CA GLU A 28 -14.58 -10.58 8.80
C GLU A 28 -13.63 -10.66 7.59
N LYS A 29 -13.37 -9.52 6.94
CA LYS A 29 -12.53 -9.44 5.74
C LYS A 29 -11.06 -9.53 6.10
N VAL A 30 -10.66 -8.98 7.25
CA VAL A 30 -9.28 -9.10 7.77
C VAL A 30 -8.98 -10.53 8.24
N LYS A 31 -9.98 -11.26 8.76
CA LYS A 31 -9.82 -12.64 9.23
C LYS A 31 -9.82 -13.67 8.09
N SER A 32 -10.51 -13.40 6.99
CA SER A 32 -10.60 -14.30 5.83
C SER A 32 -9.38 -14.24 4.91
N LEU A 33 -8.92 -15.39 4.39
CA LEU A 33 -7.82 -15.46 3.41
C LEU A 33 -8.13 -14.66 2.15
N THR A 34 -9.34 -14.79 1.60
CA THR A 34 -9.76 -14.05 0.41
C THR A 34 -9.85 -12.55 0.67
N GLY A 35 -10.29 -12.18 1.88
CA GLY A 35 -10.38 -10.78 2.28
C GLY A 35 -8.99 -10.15 2.45
N ARG A 36 -8.02 -10.87 3.03
CA ARG A 36 -6.62 -10.43 3.12
C ARG A 36 -5.99 -10.18 1.74
N GLU A 37 -6.23 -11.07 0.78
CA GLU A 37 -5.73 -10.88 -0.59
C GLU A 37 -6.40 -9.67 -1.27
N ASP A 38 -7.70 -9.48 -1.07
CA ASP A 38 -8.41 -8.32 -1.59
C ASP A 38 -7.86 -7.00 -1.01
N ILE A 39 -7.62 -6.98 0.30
CA ILE A 39 -7.01 -5.84 0.99
C ILE A 39 -5.60 -5.60 0.46
N ARG A 40 -4.79 -6.65 0.27
CA ARG A 40 -3.43 -6.54 -0.28
C ARG A 40 -3.45 -5.84 -1.64
N ARG A 41 -4.34 -6.26 -2.54
CA ARG A 41 -4.51 -5.65 -3.87
C ARG A 41 -4.97 -4.20 -3.78
N ALA A 42 -5.93 -3.91 -2.90
CA ALA A 42 -6.43 -2.55 -2.70
C ALA A 42 -5.34 -1.60 -2.19
N VAL A 43 -4.55 -2.04 -1.20
CA VAL A 43 -3.39 -1.28 -0.70
C VAL A 43 -2.36 -1.10 -1.80
N LEU A 44 -1.99 -2.15 -2.53
CA LEU A 44 -1.02 -2.05 -3.63
C LEU A 44 -1.45 -1.02 -4.69
N ALA A 45 -2.71 -1.07 -5.11
CA ALA A 45 -3.24 -0.13 -6.09
C ALA A 45 -3.19 1.32 -5.57
N ALA A 46 -3.60 1.55 -4.33
CA ALA A 46 -3.58 2.88 -3.73
C ALA A 46 -2.15 3.43 -3.59
N LEU A 47 -1.21 2.61 -3.12
CA LEU A 47 0.19 3.04 -2.99
C LEU A 47 0.81 3.35 -4.36
N GLN A 48 0.53 2.56 -5.38
CA GLN A 48 1.01 2.82 -6.75
C GLN A 48 0.41 4.11 -7.32
N ASP A 49 -0.86 4.38 -7.07
CA ASP A 49 -1.53 5.60 -7.52
C ASP A 49 -0.93 6.84 -6.83
N HIS A 50 -0.79 6.81 -5.50
CA HIS A 50 -0.15 7.90 -4.76
C HIS A 50 1.29 8.16 -5.21
N MET A 51 2.10 7.10 -5.36
CA MET A 51 3.47 7.28 -5.86
C MET A 51 3.52 7.81 -7.29
N LEU A 52 2.57 7.41 -8.15
CA LEU A 52 2.47 7.95 -9.50
C LEU A 52 2.11 9.44 -9.48
N GLN A 53 1.21 9.88 -8.59
CA GLN A 53 0.85 11.30 -8.45
C GLN A 53 2.02 12.14 -7.92
N GLU A 54 2.72 11.64 -6.89
CA GLU A 54 3.80 12.40 -6.23
C GLU A 54 5.11 12.40 -7.03
N THR A 55 5.41 11.29 -7.72
CA THR A 55 6.74 11.06 -8.30
C THR A 55 6.72 10.91 -9.83
N GLY A 56 5.54 10.76 -10.43
CA GLY A 56 5.38 10.49 -11.86
C GLY A 56 5.78 9.06 -12.27
N ALA A 57 6.17 8.19 -11.33
CA ALA A 57 6.66 6.85 -11.61
C ALA A 57 6.02 5.77 -10.73
N LYS A 58 5.75 4.61 -11.34
CA LYS A 58 5.34 3.40 -10.61
C LYS A 58 6.55 2.72 -10.01
N VAL A 59 6.96 3.14 -8.80
CA VAL A 59 8.14 2.58 -8.12
C VAL A 59 7.84 1.34 -7.26
N ILE A 60 6.58 1.11 -6.88
CA ILE A 60 6.17 -0.02 -6.04
C ILE A 60 5.73 -1.18 -6.92
N LYS A 61 6.42 -2.32 -6.82
CA LYS A 61 6.09 -3.53 -7.58
C LYS A 61 5.05 -4.41 -6.89
N ASP A 62 5.23 -4.70 -5.61
CA ASP A 62 4.38 -5.59 -4.83
C ASP A 62 4.49 -5.28 -3.33
N ILE A 63 3.57 -5.84 -2.52
CA ILE A 63 3.53 -5.69 -1.06
C ILE A 63 3.44 -7.06 -0.43
N ILE A 64 4.30 -7.29 0.58
CA ILE A 64 4.36 -8.51 1.36
C ILE A 64 3.87 -8.22 2.79
N PHE A 65 2.83 -8.92 3.23
CA PHE A 65 2.42 -8.95 4.63
C PHE A 65 3.15 -10.07 5.35
N THR A 66 3.99 -9.73 6.32
CA THR A 66 4.89 -10.68 6.97
C THR A 66 4.34 -11.29 8.26
N LYS A 67 3.37 -10.62 8.92
CA LYS A 67 2.65 -11.11 10.10
C LYS A 67 1.23 -10.54 10.14
#